data_AF-A0A3S5JD68-F1
#
_entry.id   AF-A0A3S5JD68-F1
#
_cell.length_a   1.000
_cell.length_b   1.000
_cell.length_c   1.000
_cell.angle_alpha   90.00
_cell.angle_beta   90.00
_cell.angle_gamma   90.00
#
_symmetry.space_group_name_H-M   'P 1'
#
loop_
_entity.id
_entity.type
_entity.pdbx_description
1 polymer ?
#
loop_
_entity_poly.entity_id
_entity_poly.type
_entity_poly.pdbx_seq_one_letter_code
_entity_poly.pdbx_strand_id
1 'polypeptide(L)'
;MMVDWNDNAQAAVREFAHYIGQSDKCERYMEAFVTKKTVADAVEWANGVWPSSFSKKACAIGINLETGNFVVWDKSSFNKCNSYIVCDYKQFDAYVKEQDGEKWTHRTNAGELCKIHVKEPDVNGVIIVINERGEYLRHNSDSLKPIKPTISEKEYKLLAEYSHYLNCTPAEFDQYISETYDVIN
;
A
#
# COMPACT_ATOMS: atom_id res chain seq x y z
N MET A 1 22.40 -4.74 -3.51
CA MET A 1 21.47 -4.24 -4.53
C MET A 1 20.40 -3.48 -3.78
N MET A 2 20.19 -2.18 -4.05
CA MET A 2 19.27 -1.36 -3.27
C MET A 2 17.87 -1.53 -3.85
N VAL A 3 17.08 -2.38 -3.20
CA VAL A 3 15.71 -2.71 -3.61
C VAL A 3 14.79 -1.56 -3.24
N ASP A 4 14.03 -1.06 -4.20
CA ASP A 4 13.09 0.05 -4.06
C ASP A 4 11.74 -0.48 -3.55
N TRP A 5 11.65 -0.67 -2.24
CA TRP A 5 10.46 -1.13 -1.52
C TRP A 5 9.44 0.02 -1.39
N ASN A 6 8.60 0.23 -2.41
CA ASN A 6 7.45 1.11 -2.28
C ASN A 6 6.42 0.53 -1.27
N ASP A 7 5.48 1.35 -0.83
CA ASP A 7 4.52 0.98 0.23
C ASP A 7 3.70 -0.27 -0.13
N ASN A 8 3.33 -0.43 -1.41
CA ASN A 8 2.61 -1.60 -1.90
C ASN A 8 3.46 -2.88 -1.81
N ALA A 9 4.74 -2.82 -2.18
CA ALA A 9 5.64 -3.96 -2.02
C ALA A 9 5.86 -4.33 -0.55
N GLN A 10 5.92 -3.33 0.35
CA GLN A 10 6.06 -3.58 1.79
C GLN A 10 4.80 -4.20 2.39
N ALA A 11 3.62 -3.69 2.04
CA ALA A 11 2.34 -4.22 2.48
C ALA A 11 2.13 -5.66 1.98
N ALA A 12 2.41 -5.91 0.71
CA ALA A 12 2.29 -7.25 0.14
C ALA A 12 3.27 -8.25 0.76
N VAL A 13 4.48 -7.81 1.09
CA VAL A 13 5.47 -8.64 1.82
C VAL A 13 4.99 -8.99 3.24
N ARG A 14 4.39 -8.03 3.95
CA ARG A 14 3.83 -8.25 5.28
C ARG A 14 2.64 -9.20 5.28
N GLU A 15 1.72 -9.03 4.33
CA GLU A 15 0.59 -9.95 4.17
C GLU A 15 1.05 -11.37 3.83
N PHE A 16 2.00 -11.51 2.91
CA PHE A 16 2.57 -12.80 2.57
C PHE A 16 3.25 -13.47 3.76
N ALA A 17 4.04 -12.70 4.53
CA ALA A 17 4.69 -13.21 5.73
C ALA A 17 3.68 -13.66 6.79
N HIS A 18 2.56 -12.96 6.94
CA HIS A 18 1.46 -13.38 7.81
C HIS A 18 0.82 -14.69 7.32
N TYR A 19 0.56 -14.80 6.01
CA TYR A 19 0.00 -16.01 5.41
C TYR A 19 0.85 -17.27 5.70
N ILE A 20 2.17 -17.16 5.61
CA ILE A 20 3.07 -18.30 5.86
C ILE A 20 3.52 -18.45 7.33
N GLY A 21 2.97 -17.65 8.25
CA GLY A 21 3.31 -17.71 9.68
C GLY A 21 4.75 -17.26 10.00
N GLN A 22 5.31 -16.34 9.21
CA GLN A 22 6.68 -15.81 9.36
C GLN A 22 6.72 -14.30 9.61
N SER A 23 5.64 -13.70 10.14
CA SER A 23 5.55 -12.25 10.43
C SER A 23 6.76 -11.73 11.22
N ASP A 24 7.24 -12.47 12.23
CA ASP A 24 8.39 -12.08 13.05
C ASP A 24 9.70 -12.00 12.25
N LYS A 25 9.90 -12.88 11.25
CA LYS A 25 11.07 -12.84 10.37
C LYS A 25 10.97 -11.72 9.34
N CYS A 26 9.75 -11.40 8.93
CA CYS A 26 9.48 -10.28 8.04
C CYS A 26 9.80 -8.96 8.70
N GLU A 27 9.31 -8.70 9.91
CA GLU A 27 9.65 -7.44 10.59
C GLU A 27 11.16 -7.33 10.84
N ARG A 28 11.86 -8.42 11.16
CA ARG A 28 13.35 -8.40 11.27
C ARG A 28 14.06 -8.14 9.94
N TYR A 29 13.52 -8.64 8.83
CA TYR A 29 14.04 -8.36 7.49
C TYR A 29 13.76 -6.91 7.08
N MET A 30 12.55 -6.42 7.35
CA MET A 30 12.15 -5.03 7.12
C MET A 30 12.97 -4.08 7.99
N GLU A 31 13.22 -4.39 9.26
CA GLU A 31 14.12 -3.60 10.12
C GLU A 31 15.57 -3.58 9.61
N ALA A 32 16.03 -4.68 9.00
CA ALA A 32 17.38 -4.77 8.42
C ALA A 32 17.52 -4.05 7.06
N PHE A 33 16.43 -3.86 6.31
CA PHE A 33 16.45 -3.29 4.95
C PHE A 33 15.65 -1.99 4.76
N VAL A 34 14.79 -1.60 5.70
CA VAL A 34 13.91 -0.43 5.69
C VAL A 34 14.32 0.54 6.80
N THR A 35 15.39 1.28 6.55
CA THR A 35 15.72 2.51 7.31
C THR A 35 15.28 3.77 6.57
N LYS A 36 14.64 3.64 5.40
CA LYS A 36 14.15 4.76 4.61
C LYS A 36 12.65 4.93 4.80
N LYS A 37 12.27 6.11 5.29
CA LYS A 37 10.91 6.65 5.27
C LYS A 37 10.31 6.63 3.88
N THR A 38 9.01 6.33 3.81
CA THR A 38 8.26 6.10 2.58
C THR A 38 7.29 7.24 2.24
N VAL A 39 6.60 7.12 1.10
CA VAL A 39 5.59 8.11 0.70
C VAL A 39 4.43 8.11 1.70
N ALA A 40 4.01 6.95 2.19
CA ALA A 40 3.01 6.81 3.24
C ALA A 40 3.40 7.59 4.51
N ASP A 41 4.63 7.41 5.01
CA ASP A 41 5.13 8.14 6.18
C ASP A 41 5.09 9.67 5.95
N ALA A 42 5.41 10.12 4.73
CA ALA A 42 5.38 11.54 4.37
C ALA A 42 3.94 12.10 4.32
N VAL A 43 2.98 11.29 3.85
CA VAL A 43 1.57 11.63 3.80
C VAL A 43 0.97 11.70 5.21
N GLU A 44 1.30 10.75 6.08
CA GLU A 44 0.90 10.76 7.49
C GLU A 44 1.46 12.00 8.21
N TRP A 45 2.75 12.27 8.07
CA TRP A 45 3.40 13.45 8.65
C TRP A 45 2.75 14.76 8.19
N ALA A 46 2.36 14.85 6.91
CA ALA A 46 1.71 16.01 6.32
C ALA A 46 0.18 16.03 6.52
N ASN A 47 -0.37 15.06 7.27
CA ASN A 47 -1.80 14.89 7.53
C ASN A 47 -2.65 14.89 6.24
N GLY A 48 -2.17 14.19 5.21
CA GLY A 48 -2.85 14.06 3.91
C GLY A 48 -2.80 15.30 3.01
N VAL A 49 -2.19 16.40 3.45
CA VAL A 49 -2.19 17.68 2.73
C VAL A 49 -0.78 18.09 2.37
N TRP A 50 -0.51 18.32 1.08
CA TRP A 50 0.81 18.80 0.66
C TRP A 50 1.18 20.11 1.37
N PRO A 51 2.37 20.23 1.99
CA PRO A 51 2.80 21.42 2.72
C PRO A 51 2.76 22.68 1.84
N SER A 52 1.84 23.60 2.13
CA SER A 52 1.45 24.73 1.28
C SER A 52 2.46 25.86 1.18
N SER A 53 3.49 25.87 2.03
CA SER A 53 4.53 26.92 2.08
C SER A 53 5.51 26.88 0.90
N PHE A 54 5.35 25.91 0.00
CA PHE A 54 6.31 25.57 -1.03
C PHE A 54 5.63 25.31 -2.38
N SER A 55 6.29 25.67 -3.48
CA SER A 55 5.70 25.46 -4.81
C SER A 55 5.60 23.96 -5.11
N LYS A 56 4.41 23.50 -5.53
CA LYS A 56 4.15 22.10 -5.93
C LYS A 56 5.07 21.60 -7.07
N LYS A 57 5.70 22.51 -7.82
CA LYS A 57 6.53 22.19 -8.99
C LYS A 57 8.01 22.02 -8.69
N ALA A 58 8.53 22.66 -7.65
CA ALA A 58 9.96 22.69 -7.36
C ALA A 58 10.35 21.89 -6.10
N CYS A 59 9.37 21.44 -5.31
CA CYS A 59 9.63 20.94 -3.97
C CYS A 59 9.45 19.42 -3.83
N ALA A 60 10.18 18.84 -2.88
CA ALA A 60 10.11 17.44 -2.48
C ALA A 60 10.05 17.35 -0.96
N ILE A 61 9.46 16.27 -0.46
CA ILE A 61 9.56 15.85 0.93
C ILE A 61 10.74 14.88 1.02
N GLY A 62 11.58 15.05 2.03
CA GLY A 62 12.69 14.14 2.29
C GLY A 62 13.00 14.04 3.78
N ILE A 63 14.02 13.25 4.09
CA ILE A 63 14.50 13.04 5.46
C ILE A 63 15.86 13.68 5.64
N ASN A 64 15.99 14.49 6.70
CA ASN A 64 17.28 14.90 7.22
C ASN A 64 17.92 13.69 7.94
N LEU A 65 19.09 13.23 7.46
CA LEU A 65 19.75 12.04 8.01
C LEU A 65 20.37 12.28 9.40
N GLU A 66 20.61 13.53 9.79
CA GLU A 66 21.14 13.86 11.12
C GLU A 66 20.05 13.81 12.19
N THR A 67 18.83 14.26 11.84
CA THR A 67 17.74 14.37 12.81
C THR A 67 16.66 13.30 12.65
N GLY A 68 16.64 12.57 11.53
CA GLY A 68 15.59 11.60 11.18
C GLY A 68 14.22 12.23 10.89
N ASN A 69 14.14 13.56 10.76
CA ASN A 69 12.87 14.28 10.63
C ASN A 69 12.54 14.58 9.16
N PHE A 70 11.23 14.66 8.88
CA PHE A 70 10.72 15.16 7.62
C PHE A 70 11.04 16.63 7.41
N VAL A 71 11.43 16.92 6.18
CA VAL A 71 11.74 18.27 5.72
C VAL A 71 11.23 18.50 4.30
N VAL A 72 10.88 19.74 3.99
CA VAL A 72 10.43 20.15 2.65
C VAL A 72 11.43 21.14 2.09
N TRP A 73 12.00 20.83 0.94
CA TRP A 73 12.98 21.70 0.26
C TRP A 73 12.71 21.73 -1.23
N ASP A 74 13.32 22.70 -1.91
CA ASP A 74 13.49 22.62 -3.35
C ASP A 74 14.34 21.39 -3.71
N LYS A 75 13.94 20.66 -4.76
CA LYS A 75 14.65 19.47 -5.27
C LYS A 75 16.15 19.72 -5.48
N SER A 76 16.51 20.93 -5.91
CA SER A 76 17.91 21.35 -6.14
C SER A 76 18.74 21.50 -4.86
N SER A 77 18.10 21.58 -3.69
CA SER A 77 18.76 21.83 -2.40
C SER A 77 19.04 20.55 -1.60
N PHE A 78 18.37 19.43 -1.91
CA PHE A 78 18.55 18.16 -1.19
C PHE A 78 19.99 17.61 -1.25
N ASN A 79 20.69 17.79 -2.39
CA ASN A 79 22.09 17.37 -2.52
C ASN A 79 23.06 18.12 -1.60
N LYS A 80 22.65 19.22 -0.98
CA LYS A 80 23.51 20.04 -0.10
C LYS A 80 23.31 19.79 1.39
N CYS A 81 22.27 19.07 1.78
CA CYS A 81 21.79 19.04 3.17
C CYS A 81 21.64 17.60 3.65
N ASN A 82 22.70 16.78 3.68
CA ASN A 82 22.74 15.41 4.23
C ASN A 82 21.36 14.72 4.36
N SER A 83 20.65 14.60 3.24
CA SER A 83 19.25 14.21 3.19
C SER A 83 19.00 13.39 1.94
N TYR A 84 17.93 12.61 1.96
CA TYR A 84 17.42 11.96 0.76
C TYR A 84 15.96 12.32 0.54
N ILE A 85 15.56 12.33 -0.73
CA ILE A 85 14.20 12.61 -1.15
C ILE A 85 13.35 11.35 -0.91
N VAL A 86 12.23 11.54 -0.23
CA VAL A 86 11.20 10.51 -0.02
C VAL A 86 10.21 10.55 -1.19
N CYS A 87 9.64 11.72 -1.49
CA CYS A 87 8.67 11.86 -2.57
C CYS A 87 8.61 13.29 -3.12
N ASP A 88 8.17 13.42 -4.36
CA ASP A 88 7.71 14.69 -4.90
C ASP A 88 6.18 14.84 -4.87
N TYR A 89 5.69 16.01 -5.29
CA TYR A 89 4.24 16.28 -5.30
C TYR A 89 3.46 15.24 -6.09
N LYS A 90 3.97 14.76 -7.24
CA LYS A 90 3.23 13.81 -8.07
C LYS A 90 3.10 12.46 -7.36
N GLN A 91 4.16 12.00 -6.71
CA GLN A 91 4.15 10.76 -5.94
C GLN A 91 3.22 10.86 -4.73
N PHE A 92 3.26 11.98 -4.00
CA PHE A 92 2.36 12.25 -2.88
C PHE A 92 0.89 12.32 -3.32
N ASP A 93 0.60 13.10 -4.37
CA ASP A 93 -0.76 13.28 -4.91
C ASP A 93 -1.30 11.98 -5.49
N ALA A 94 -0.46 11.17 -6.14
CA ALA A 94 -0.82 9.84 -6.59
C ALA A 94 -1.17 8.92 -5.42
N TYR A 95 -0.33 8.88 -4.38
CA TYR A 95 -0.59 8.07 -3.19
C TYR A 95 -1.90 8.49 -2.50
N VAL A 96 -2.11 9.79 -2.26
CA VAL A 96 -3.34 10.29 -1.64
C VAL A 96 -4.58 9.94 -2.49
N LYS A 97 -4.46 10.01 -3.82
CA LYS A 97 -5.54 9.61 -4.74
C LYS A 97 -5.77 8.10 -4.79
N GLU A 98 -4.72 7.30 -4.67
CA GLU A 98 -4.79 5.84 -4.60
C GLU A 98 -5.48 5.39 -3.32
N GLN A 99 -5.18 6.03 -2.19
CA GLN A 99 -5.91 5.85 -0.93
C GLN A 99 -7.39 6.27 -1.03
N ASP A 100 -7.69 7.25 -1.90
CA ASP A 100 -9.07 7.62 -2.26
C ASP A 100 -9.73 6.61 -3.24
N GLY A 101 -8.91 5.84 -3.97
CA GLY A 101 -9.28 4.79 -4.93
C GLY A 101 -9.52 3.42 -4.28
N GLU A 102 -8.89 3.14 -3.13
CA GLU A 102 -9.16 2.01 -2.23
C GLU A 102 -10.55 2.08 -1.56
N LYS A 103 -11.49 2.86 -2.10
CA LYS A 103 -12.85 2.92 -1.60
C LYS A 103 -13.61 1.62 -1.77
N TRP A 104 -13.27 0.77 -2.73
CA TRP A 104 -14.06 -0.42 -3.06
C TRP A 104 -13.28 -1.69 -2.79
N THR A 105 -13.82 -2.53 -1.92
CA THR A 105 -13.17 -3.77 -1.48
C THR A 105 -13.85 -5.00 -2.06
N HIS A 106 -15.07 -4.87 -2.58
CA HIS A 106 -15.87 -6.00 -3.07
C HIS A 106 -16.70 -5.63 -4.30
N ARG A 107 -17.07 -6.66 -5.08
CA ARG A 107 -18.11 -6.61 -6.10
C ARG A 107 -19.36 -7.34 -5.63
N THR A 108 -20.52 -6.76 -5.88
CA THR A 108 -21.80 -7.46 -5.72
C THR A 108 -21.93 -8.54 -6.80
N ASN A 109 -22.88 -9.48 -6.64
CA ASN A 109 -23.19 -10.46 -7.69
C ASN A 109 -23.64 -9.82 -9.01
N ALA A 110 -24.13 -8.57 -8.98
CA ALA A 110 -24.48 -7.79 -10.17
C ALA A 110 -23.26 -7.11 -10.83
N GLY A 111 -22.07 -7.21 -10.22
CA GLY A 111 -20.82 -6.63 -10.72
C GLY A 111 -20.50 -5.22 -10.22
N GLU A 112 -21.37 -4.65 -9.39
CA GLU A 112 -21.22 -3.28 -8.85
C GLU A 112 -20.14 -3.22 -7.77
N LEU A 113 -19.34 -2.16 -7.78
CA LEU A 113 -18.30 -1.93 -6.78
C LEU A 113 -18.93 -1.47 -5.46
N CYS A 114 -18.45 -2.04 -4.36
CA CYS A 114 -18.95 -1.73 -3.03
C CYS A 114 -17.86 -1.89 -1.95
N LYS A 115 -18.14 -1.34 -0.77
CA LYS A 115 -17.33 -1.51 0.44
C LYS A 115 -18.18 -1.94 1.61
N ILE A 116 -17.63 -2.80 2.46
CA ILE A 116 -18.27 -3.20 3.70
C ILE A 116 -18.35 -2.00 4.63
N HIS A 117 -19.56 -1.66 5.06
CA HIS A 117 -19.81 -0.60 6.04
C HIS A 117 -20.04 -1.19 7.45
N VAL A 118 -20.78 -2.29 7.53
CA VAL A 118 -20.96 -3.06 8.77
C VAL A 118 -20.53 -4.50 8.50
N LYS A 119 -19.46 -4.93 9.17
CA LYS A 119 -18.83 -6.25 8.95
C LYS A 119 -19.54 -7.38 9.67
N GLU A 120 -20.16 -7.10 10.82
CA GLU A 120 -20.90 -8.10 11.58
C GLU A 120 -22.23 -8.40 10.87
N PRO A 121 -22.46 -9.66 10.43
CA PRO A 121 -23.71 -10.04 9.82
C PRO A 121 -24.85 -10.03 10.86
N ASP A 122 -26.05 -9.70 10.41
CA ASP A 122 -27.25 -9.90 11.21
C ASP A 122 -27.59 -11.39 11.37
N VAL A 123 -28.71 -11.68 12.04
CA VAL A 123 -29.20 -13.05 12.28
C VAL A 123 -29.47 -13.85 11.01
N ASN A 124 -29.53 -13.21 9.85
CA ASN A 124 -29.74 -13.84 8.54
C ASN A 124 -28.46 -13.90 7.69
N GLY A 125 -27.29 -13.52 8.24
CA GLY A 125 -26.03 -13.49 7.48
C GLY A 125 -25.84 -12.23 6.62
N VAL A 126 -26.66 -11.18 6.83
CA VAL A 126 -26.67 -9.99 5.99
C VAL A 126 -25.78 -8.90 6.60
N ILE A 127 -24.92 -8.32 5.76
CA ILE A 127 -24.08 -7.15 6.06
C ILE A 127 -24.54 -5.91 5.30
N ILE A 128 -24.08 -4.74 5.75
CA ILE A 128 -24.33 -3.47 5.08
C ILE A 128 -23.10 -3.08 4.28
N VAL A 129 -23.31 -2.77 3.00
CA VAL A 129 -22.29 -2.23 2.11
C VAL A 129 -22.69 -0.85 1.60
N ILE A 130 -21.71 -0.05 1.18
CA ILE A 130 -21.91 1.20 0.45
C ILE A 130 -21.46 0.98 -0.99
N ASN A 131 -22.29 1.35 -1.96
CA ASN A 131 -21.95 1.29 -3.39
C ASN A 131 -21.32 2.60 -3.91
N GLU A 132 -20.96 2.64 -5.19
CA GLU A 132 -20.38 3.84 -5.85
C GLU A 132 -21.27 5.09 -5.80
N ARG A 133 -22.58 4.91 -5.62
CA ARG A 133 -23.56 5.99 -5.53
C ARG A 133 -23.71 6.54 -4.10
N GLY A 134 -23.02 5.94 -3.13
CA GLY A 134 -23.16 6.26 -1.71
C GLY A 134 -24.40 5.66 -1.06
N GLU A 135 -25.06 4.70 -1.72
CA GLU A 135 -26.27 4.05 -1.21
C GLU A 135 -25.89 2.89 -0.27
N TYR A 136 -26.64 2.75 0.82
CA TYR A 136 -26.51 1.63 1.75
C TYR A 136 -27.32 0.44 1.24
N LEU A 137 -26.64 -0.66 0.96
CA LEU A 137 -27.24 -1.89 0.45
C LEU A 137 -27.05 -3.04 1.44
N ARG A 138 -28.00 -3.98 1.41
CA ARG A 138 -27.95 -5.22 2.18
C ARG A 138 -27.49 -6.36 1.30
N HIS A 139 -26.43 -7.06 1.71
CA HIS A 139 -25.91 -8.22 1.00
C HIS A 139 -25.60 -9.34 1.98
N ASN A 140 -25.81 -10.58 1.55
CA ASN A 140 -25.20 -11.73 2.24
C ASN A 140 -23.68 -11.62 2.11
N SER A 141 -22.94 -11.82 3.20
CA SER A 141 -21.47 -11.76 3.20
C SER A 141 -20.88 -12.64 2.09
N ASP A 142 -21.42 -13.84 1.93
CA ASP A 142 -20.91 -14.87 1.02
C ASP A 142 -21.23 -14.58 -0.46
N SER A 143 -22.10 -13.58 -0.71
CA SER A 143 -22.48 -13.14 -2.06
C SER A 143 -21.57 -12.05 -2.61
N LEU A 144 -20.66 -11.51 -1.79
CA LEU A 144 -19.71 -10.50 -2.20
C LEU A 144 -18.42 -11.16 -2.66
N LYS A 145 -17.90 -10.70 -3.79
CA LYS A 145 -16.60 -11.15 -4.31
C LYS A 145 -15.56 -10.10 -3.95
N PRO A 146 -14.56 -10.41 -3.12
CA PRO A 146 -13.46 -9.49 -2.87
C PRO A 146 -12.84 -9.02 -4.19
N ILE A 147 -12.55 -7.73 -4.27
CA ILE A 147 -11.69 -7.19 -5.32
C ILE A 147 -10.28 -7.48 -4.89
N LYS A 148 -9.54 -8.27 -5.68
CA LYS A 148 -8.14 -8.52 -5.39
C LYS A 148 -7.37 -7.21 -5.60
N PRO A 149 -6.47 -6.84 -4.68
CA PRO A 149 -5.52 -5.77 -4.95
C PRO A 149 -4.72 -6.07 -6.21
N THR A 150 -4.36 -5.01 -6.91
CA THR A 150 -3.60 -5.10 -8.16
C THR A 150 -2.12 -4.89 -7.86
N ILE A 151 -1.24 -5.75 -8.37
CA ILE A 151 0.21 -5.52 -8.33
C ILE A 151 0.79 -5.40 -9.73
N SER A 152 1.79 -4.52 -9.86
CA SER A 152 2.59 -4.39 -11.08
C SER A 152 3.59 -5.54 -11.22
N GLU A 153 4.08 -5.77 -12.45
CA GLU A 153 5.14 -6.77 -12.70
C GLU A 153 6.41 -6.49 -11.86
N LYS A 154 6.72 -5.22 -11.59
CA LYS A 154 7.85 -4.84 -10.72
C LYS A 154 7.62 -5.31 -9.29
N GLU A 155 6.42 -5.10 -8.73
CA GLU A 155 6.06 -5.52 -7.37
C GLU A 155 5.97 -7.05 -7.25
N TYR A 156 5.45 -7.74 -8.27
CA TYR A 156 5.48 -9.19 -8.33
C TYR A 156 6.92 -9.75 -8.24
N LYS A 157 7.87 -9.17 -9.00
CA LYS A 157 9.28 -9.58 -8.95
C LYS A 157 9.90 -9.38 -7.57
N LEU A 158 9.56 -8.27 -6.90
CA LEU A 158 10.02 -8.00 -5.53
C LEU A 158 9.50 -9.03 -4.54
N LEU A 159 8.21 -9.38 -4.64
CA LEU A 159 7.59 -10.41 -3.81
C LEU A 159 8.19 -11.79 -4.07
N ALA A 160 8.52 -12.10 -5.33
CA ALA A 160 9.16 -13.36 -5.71
C ALA A 160 10.60 -13.48 -5.17
N GLU A 161 11.39 -12.39 -5.20
CA GLU A 161 12.72 -12.36 -4.59
C GLU A 161 12.65 -12.56 -3.06
N TYR A 162 11.64 -11.95 -2.42
CA TYR A 162 11.43 -12.08 -0.99
C TYR A 162 10.93 -13.47 -0.56
N SER A 163 10.04 -14.09 -1.34
CA SER A 163 9.56 -15.44 -1.06
C SER A 163 10.70 -16.46 -1.08
N HIS A 164 11.68 -16.27 -1.97
CA HIS A 164 12.90 -17.06 -2.00
C HIS A 164 13.74 -16.90 -0.71
N TYR A 165 13.87 -15.67 -0.20
CA TYR A 165 14.57 -15.41 1.07
C TYR A 165 13.91 -16.13 2.26
N LEU A 166 12.59 -16.30 2.21
CA LEU A 166 11.82 -16.98 3.25
C LEU A 166 11.77 -18.52 3.10
N ASN A 167 12.48 -19.09 2.13
CA ASN A 167 12.40 -20.52 1.76
C ASN A 167 10.98 -20.98 1.38
N CYS A 168 10.15 -20.07 0.86
CA CYS A 168 8.86 -20.45 0.30
C CYS A 168 9.07 -21.12 -1.06
N THR A 169 8.32 -22.19 -1.35
CA THR A 169 8.42 -22.84 -2.66
C THR A 169 7.77 -21.98 -3.74
N PRO A 170 8.22 -22.05 -5.00
CA PRO A 170 7.57 -21.34 -6.10
C PRO A 170 6.07 -21.62 -6.21
N ALA A 171 5.65 -22.86 -5.93
CA ALA A 171 4.25 -23.27 -5.97
C ALA A 171 3.39 -22.59 -4.89
N GLU A 172 3.89 -22.48 -3.66
CA GLU A 172 3.19 -21.78 -2.57
C GLU A 172 3.10 -20.27 -2.83
N PHE A 173 4.15 -19.70 -3.41
CA PHE A 173 4.16 -18.30 -3.83
C PHE A 173 3.17 -18.02 -4.96
N ASP A 174 3.16 -18.83 -6.02
CA ASP A 174 2.24 -18.68 -7.14
C ASP A 174 0.78 -18.87 -6.71
N GLN A 175 0.53 -19.81 -5.80
CA GLN A 175 -0.80 -19.98 -5.21
C GLN A 175 -1.23 -18.72 -4.46
N TYR A 176 -0.40 -18.20 -3.55
CA TYR A 176 -0.67 -16.97 -2.81
C TYR A 176 -0.96 -15.78 -3.73
N ILE A 177 -0.12 -15.56 -4.76
CA ILE A 177 -0.34 -14.48 -5.72
C ILE A 177 -1.66 -14.68 -6.46
N SER A 178 -1.94 -15.90 -6.93
CA SER A 178 -3.17 -16.20 -7.66
C SER A 178 -4.44 -16.03 -6.83
N GLU A 179 -4.38 -16.25 -5.51
CA GLU A 179 -5.51 -16.13 -4.60
C GLU A 179 -5.70 -14.69 -4.12
N THR A 180 -4.62 -13.92 -4.00
CA THR A 180 -4.60 -12.63 -3.30
C THR A 180 -4.57 -11.44 -4.25
N TYR A 181 -3.90 -11.54 -5.42
CA TYR A 181 -3.66 -10.40 -6.29
C TYR A 181 -4.13 -10.62 -7.74
N ASP A 182 -4.47 -9.53 -8.41
CA ASP A 182 -4.53 -9.48 -9.88
C ASP A 182 -3.23 -8.84 -10.40
N VAL A 183 -2.47 -9.56 -11.23
CA VAL A 183 -1.19 -9.06 -11.78
C VAL A 183 -1.46 -8.35 -13.10
N ILE A 184 -1.04 -7.09 -13.21
CA ILE A 184 -1.14 -6.31 -14.46
C ILE A 184 0.24 -6.21 -15.13
N ASN A 185 0.26 -6.48 -16.44
CA ASN A 185 1.42 -6.34 -17.33
C ASN A 185 1.68 -4.89 -17.72
#